data_AF-A0A7K3MV77-F1
#
_entry.id   AF-A0A7K3MV77-F1
#
_cell.length_a   1.000
_cell.length_b   1.000
_cell.length_c   1.000
_cell.angle_alpha   90.00
_cell.angle_beta   90.00
_cell.angle_gamma   90.00
#
_symmetry.space_group_name_H-M   'P 1'
#
loop_
_entity.id
_entity.type
_entity.pdbx_description
1 polymer ?
#
loop_
_entity_poly.entity_id
_entity_poly.type
_entity_poly.pdbx_seq_one_letter_code
_entity_poly.pdbx_strand_id
1 'polypeptide(L)'
;MNTSKISLFSKVVLLVVSALFFASLWFPMWRIELSAPQYPEGLLLQLHANKIGGDVAIINGLNHYIGMKTLHTEDFPEFQILPYIFGFFGLFALAMVFVAKRKGVIILFASFLLFGVLAGVDFYRWNYQYGHNLDPHAAIVVPGMAYQPPLIGYKQLLNFGAYSIPDVGGWMLVAAGLLLFIIVAKETHLIRRFKKQNSQPVLILLLSFAAFSCSNNKVVPLKLNVDNCDFCKMSISDGKYGAEVITQKGRIYKFDDIMCMVNYSKENADTKMMAYYVNDFAQDNNLIPAETAFFLSGGDIQSPMHGGIVAFSKKNEAREIGRKLNAKPIAWNTIITK
;
A
#
# COMPACT_ATOMS: atom_id res chain seq x y z
N MET A 1 30.16 1.25 -41.86
CA MET A 1 29.72 2.56 -41.31
C MET A 1 29.32 2.38 -39.85
N ASN A 2 30.13 2.85 -38.91
CA ASN A 2 29.83 2.80 -37.47
C ASN A 2 28.78 3.87 -37.15
N THR A 3 27.50 3.56 -37.29
CA THR A 3 26.44 4.47 -36.85
C THR A 3 26.35 4.41 -35.33
N SER A 4 27.16 5.25 -34.68
CA SER A 4 27.15 5.49 -33.23
C SER A 4 25.88 6.21 -32.74
N LYS A 5 24.96 6.53 -33.66
CA LYS A 5 23.72 7.24 -33.40
C LYS A 5 22.61 6.28 -32.99
N ILE A 6 21.80 6.69 -32.01
CA ILE A 6 20.64 5.94 -31.52
C ILE A 6 19.42 6.11 -32.44
N SER A 7 18.53 5.12 -32.44
CA SER A 7 17.31 5.12 -33.26
C SER A 7 16.27 6.17 -32.83
N LEU A 8 15.35 6.54 -33.74
CA LEU A 8 14.25 7.48 -33.44
C LEU A 8 13.40 7.01 -32.26
N PHE A 9 13.06 5.72 -32.22
CA PHE A 9 12.38 5.12 -31.08
C PHE A 9 13.10 5.39 -29.76
N SER A 10 14.42 5.20 -29.71
CA SER A 10 15.21 5.43 -28.50
C SER A 10 15.20 6.90 -28.08
N LYS A 11 15.14 7.84 -29.03
CA LYS A 11 14.96 9.26 -28.73
C LYS A 11 13.60 9.57 -28.12
N VAL A 12 12.53 8.99 -28.66
CA VAL A 12 11.17 9.16 -28.11
C VAL A 12 11.09 8.58 -26.69
N VAL A 13 11.64 7.39 -26.47
CA VAL A 13 11.69 6.79 -25.13
C VAL A 13 12.53 7.63 -24.16
N LEU A 14 13.63 8.24 -24.60
CA LEU A 14 14.42 9.16 -23.78
C LEU A 14 13.65 10.41 -23.34
N LEU A 15 12.74 10.93 -24.17
CA LEU A 15 11.85 12.03 -23.77
C LEU A 15 10.93 11.60 -22.62
N VAL A 16 10.37 10.39 -22.70
CA VAL A 16 9.54 9.82 -21.63
C VAL A 16 10.38 9.63 -20.36
N VAL A 17 11.60 9.09 -20.47
CA VAL A 17 12.52 8.94 -19.34
C VAL A 17 12.83 10.28 -18.68
N SER A 18 13.13 11.32 -19.48
CA SER A 18 13.38 12.67 -18.98
C SER A 18 12.17 13.24 -18.24
N ALA A 19 10.97 13.09 -18.82
CA ALA A 19 9.73 13.51 -18.18
C ALA A 19 9.48 12.78 -16.85
N LEU A 20 9.73 11.46 -16.78
CA LEU A 20 9.59 10.68 -15.54
C LEU A 20 10.54 11.16 -14.44
N PHE A 21 11.80 11.47 -14.77
CA PHE A 21 12.75 12.01 -13.79
C PHE A 21 12.28 13.34 -13.21
N PHE A 22 11.89 14.30 -14.05
CA PHE A 22 11.36 15.56 -13.56
C PHE A 22 10.07 15.36 -12.77
N ALA A 23 9.13 14.59 -13.34
CA ALA A 23 7.82 14.37 -12.74
C ALA A 23 7.93 13.71 -11.36
N SER A 24 8.91 12.83 -11.14
CA SER A 24 9.14 12.20 -9.83
C SER A 24 9.36 13.19 -8.68
N LEU A 25 9.90 14.39 -8.95
CA LEU A 25 10.21 15.39 -7.92
C LEU A 25 8.99 15.92 -7.16
N TRP A 26 7.81 15.85 -7.77
CA TRP A 26 6.56 16.31 -7.15
C TRP A 26 5.85 15.23 -6.32
N PHE A 27 6.33 13.99 -6.35
CA PHE A 27 5.69 12.85 -5.69
C PHE A 27 6.59 12.24 -4.61
N PRO A 28 6.01 11.55 -3.61
CA PRO A 28 6.78 10.75 -2.67
C PRO A 28 7.54 9.64 -3.40
N MET A 29 8.79 9.43 -3.04
CA MET A 29 9.66 8.40 -3.60
C MET A 29 9.43 7.06 -2.93
N TRP A 30 9.18 7.09 -1.62
CA TRP A 30 9.02 5.89 -0.81
C TRP A 30 7.92 6.09 0.23
N ARG A 31 7.26 5.01 0.60
CA ARG A 31 6.30 5.01 1.71
C ARG A 31 6.58 3.87 2.66
N ILE A 32 6.41 4.15 3.95
CA ILE A 32 6.46 3.18 5.03
C ILE A 32 5.12 3.28 5.78
N GLU A 33 4.34 2.21 5.71
CA GLU A 33 3.06 2.08 6.40
C GLU A 33 3.27 1.30 7.70
N LEU A 34 2.82 1.88 8.81
CA LEU A 34 2.86 1.26 10.12
C LEU A 34 1.43 0.90 10.54
N SER A 35 1.21 -0.35 10.94
CA SER A 35 -0.06 -0.81 11.48
C SER A 35 0.09 -1.20 12.94
N ALA A 36 -0.85 -0.77 13.78
CA ALA A 36 -0.87 -1.10 15.20
C ALA A 36 -2.32 -1.18 15.70
N PRO A 37 -2.60 -1.94 16.76
CA PRO A 37 -3.94 -1.97 17.38
C PRO A 37 -4.42 -0.59 17.83
N GLN A 38 -3.51 0.29 18.28
CA GLN A 38 -3.81 1.65 18.74
C GLN A 38 -4.05 2.64 17.60
N TYR A 39 -3.59 2.31 16.38
CA TYR A 39 -3.76 3.13 15.19
C TYR A 39 -4.51 2.30 14.15
N PRO A 40 -5.84 2.14 14.33
CA PRO A 40 -6.65 1.30 13.47
C PRO A 40 -6.60 1.75 12.02
N GLU A 41 -6.39 3.03 11.69
CA GLU A 41 -6.20 3.46 10.29
C GLU A 41 -4.78 3.23 9.74
N GLY A 42 -3.82 2.88 10.60
CA GLY A 42 -2.39 2.88 10.29
C GLY A 42 -1.78 4.28 10.26
N LEU A 43 -0.46 4.33 10.27
CA LEU A 43 0.34 5.55 10.14
C LEU A 43 1.16 5.47 8.85
N LEU A 44 1.29 6.58 8.15
CA LEU A 44 2.01 6.65 6.89
C LEU A 44 3.20 7.58 7.03
N LEU A 45 4.40 7.08 6.75
CA LEU A 45 5.60 7.87 6.58
C LEU A 45 5.94 7.94 5.08
N GLN A 46 6.13 9.14 4.54
CA GLN A 46 6.47 9.34 3.14
C GLN A 46 7.84 10.00 3.01
N LEU A 47 8.70 9.43 2.17
CA LEU A 47 10.01 10.00 1.84
C LEU A 47 9.90 10.68 0.47
N HIS A 48 9.97 12.00 0.44
CA HIS A 48 10.08 12.78 -0.79
C HIS A 48 11.54 12.98 -1.17
N ALA A 49 11.80 13.50 -2.37
CA ALA A 49 13.15 13.87 -2.79
C ALA A 49 13.81 14.88 -1.85
N ASN A 50 13.03 15.73 -1.18
CA ASN A 50 13.54 16.88 -0.41
C ASN A 50 13.06 16.94 1.04
N LYS A 51 12.25 15.99 1.51
CA LYS A 51 11.68 16.02 2.87
C LYS A 51 11.08 14.69 3.28
N ILE A 52 10.76 14.59 4.57
CA ILE A 52 9.87 13.58 5.12
C ILE A 52 8.46 14.15 5.25
N GLY A 53 7.44 13.35 4.96
CA GLY A 53 6.02 13.69 5.05
C GLY A 53 5.19 12.57 5.67
N GLY A 54 3.87 12.78 5.73
CA GLY A 54 2.92 11.87 6.39
C GLY A 54 2.78 12.16 7.89
N ASP A 55 2.52 11.12 8.68
CA ASP A 55 2.20 11.18 10.11
C ASP A 55 3.46 11.33 11.00
N VAL A 56 4.43 12.16 10.58
CA VAL A 56 5.77 12.28 11.18
C VAL A 56 5.71 12.60 12.67
N ALA A 57 4.83 13.51 13.09
CA ALA A 57 4.71 13.91 14.49
C ALA A 57 4.28 12.75 15.40
N ILE A 58 3.33 11.93 14.94
CA ILE A 58 2.84 10.76 15.68
C ILE A 58 3.94 9.69 15.75
N ILE A 59 4.61 9.45 14.62
CA ILE A 59 5.71 8.48 14.53
C ILE A 59 6.89 8.92 15.43
N ASN A 60 7.22 10.20 15.50
CA ASN A 60 8.24 10.71 16.42
C ASN A 60 7.86 10.50 17.89
N GLY A 61 6.59 10.68 18.24
CA GLY A 61 6.08 10.32 19.56
C GLY A 61 6.28 8.84 19.87
N LEU A 62 5.99 7.95 18.90
CA LEU A 62 6.22 6.51 19.05
C LEU A 62 7.70 6.16 19.19
N ASN A 63 8.56 6.75 18.35
CA ASN A 63 10.00 6.52 18.36
C ASN A 63 10.59 6.82 19.74
N HIS A 64 10.16 7.93 20.36
CA HIS A 64 10.61 8.33 21.69
C HIS A 64 10.37 7.23 22.76
N TYR A 65 9.24 6.51 22.70
CA TYR A 65 8.92 5.47 23.69
C TYR A 65 9.79 4.22 23.58
N ILE A 66 10.25 3.89 22.37
CA ILE A 66 11.09 2.71 22.10
C ILE A 66 12.58 3.06 21.94
N GLY A 67 12.95 4.31 22.24
CA GLY A 67 14.33 4.78 22.21
C GLY A 67 14.88 5.01 20.80
N MET A 68 14.04 5.00 19.76
CA MET A 68 14.46 5.42 18.43
C MET A 68 14.61 6.94 18.38
N LYS A 69 15.58 7.41 17.57
CA LYS A 69 15.72 8.83 17.28
C LYS A 69 14.46 9.38 16.60
N THR A 70 14.14 10.63 16.89
CA THR A 70 13.10 11.35 16.16
C THR A 70 13.59 11.68 14.75
N LEU A 71 12.67 11.68 13.80
CA LEU A 71 12.91 11.93 12.38
C LEU A 71 12.73 13.42 12.10
N HIS A 72 13.80 14.09 11.71
CA HIS A 72 13.78 15.45 11.18
C HIS A 72 14.37 15.47 9.78
N THR A 73 13.85 16.34 8.89
CA THR A 73 14.33 16.39 7.50
C THR A 73 15.80 16.78 7.44
N GLU A 74 16.24 17.57 8.40
CA GLU A 74 17.60 18.09 8.56
C GLU A 74 18.62 17.00 8.93
N ASP A 75 18.17 15.86 9.45
CA ASP A 75 19.04 14.72 9.79
C ASP A 75 19.57 14.01 8.54
N PHE A 76 18.93 14.23 7.38
CA PHE A 76 19.21 13.54 6.13
C PHE A 76 19.77 14.51 5.08
N PRO A 77 21.10 14.65 4.96
CA PRO A 77 21.71 15.55 3.98
C PRO A 77 21.33 15.19 2.53
N GLU A 78 20.96 13.93 2.27
CA GLU A 78 20.55 13.44 0.97
C GLU A 78 19.35 14.24 0.43
N PHE A 79 18.41 14.68 1.27
CA PHE A 79 17.25 15.45 0.84
C PHE A 79 17.62 16.81 0.23
N GLN A 80 18.78 17.37 0.57
CA GLN A 80 19.27 18.59 -0.07
C GLN A 80 19.85 18.32 -1.46
N ILE A 81 20.28 17.09 -1.75
CA ILE A 81 21.07 16.74 -2.94
C ILE A 81 20.21 15.97 -3.97
N LEU A 82 19.31 15.11 -3.51
CA LEU A 82 18.46 14.24 -4.34
C LEU A 82 17.67 15.01 -5.42
N PRO A 83 17.07 16.19 -5.17
CA PRO A 83 16.37 16.94 -6.20
C PRO A 83 17.27 17.33 -7.38
N TYR A 84 18.52 17.71 -7.08
CA TYR A 84 19.51 18.05 -8.10
C TYR A 84 19.99 16.81 -8.86
N ILE A 85 20.12 15.66 -8.19
CA ILE A 85 20.48 14.39 -8.84
C ILE A 85 19.40 13.98 -9.85
N PHE A 86 18.12 13.99 -9.46
CA PHE A 86 17.03 13.64 -10.35
C PHE A 86 16.86 14.66 -11.48
N GLY A 87 17.01 15.95 -11.19
CA GLY A 87 17.07 17.00 -12.20
C GLY A 87 18.21 16.78 -13.21
N PHE A 88 19.40 16.41 -12.73
CA PHE A 88 20.55 16.06 -13.58
C PHE A 88 20.25 14.86 -14.48
N PHE A 89 19.67 13.79 -13.95
CA PHE A 89 19.27 12.64 -14.76
C PHE A 89 18.21 13.00 -15.81
N GLY A 90 17.23 13.83 -15.44
CA GLY A 90 16.23 14.35 -16.36
C GLY A 90 16.83 15.19 -17.50
N LEU A 91 17.77 16.09 -17.18
CA LEU A 91 18.47 16.92 -18.16
C LEU A 91 19.43 16.08 -19.03
N PHE A 92 20.13 15.11 -18.46
CA PHE A 92 21.04 14.24 -19.21
C PHE A 92 20.25 13.36 -20.18
N ALA A 93 19.13 12.79 -19.76
CA ALA A 93 18.22 12.06 -20.66
C ALA A 93 17.74 12.95 -21.81
N LEU A 94 17.34 14.19 -21.52
CA LEU A 94 16.92 15.17 -22.54
C LEU A 94 18.05 15.52 -23.51
N ALA A 95 19.26 15.77 -23.01
CA ALA A 95 20.42 16.07 -23.83
C ALA A 95 20.75 14.92 -24.81
N MET A 96 20.54 13.67 -24.39
CA MET A 96 20.78 12.48 -25.24
C MET A 96 19.80 12.34 -26.40
N VAL A 97 18.64 13.01 -26.36
CA VAL A 97 17.71 13.09 -27.50
C VAL A 97 18.38 13.80 -28.69
N PHE A 98 19.12 14.87 -28.40
CA PHE A 98 19.79 15.72 -29.41
C PHE A 98 21.17 15.17 -29.78
N VAL A 99 22.01 14.87 -28.79
CA VAL A 99 23.37 14.32 -29.01
C VAL A 99 23.30 12.96 -29.68
N ALA A 100 22.30 12.15 -29.33
CA ALA A 100 21.97 10.89 -29.95
C ALA A 100 23.10 9.86 -29.99
N LYS A 101 24.10 9.93 -29.09
CA LYS A 101 25.24 8.99 -29.08
C LYS A 101 24.96 7.78 -28.18
N ARG A 102 25.18 6.57 -28.71
CA ARG A 102 25.00 5.30 -27.98
C ARG A 102 25.79 5.23 -26.67
N LYS A 103 27.07 5.64 -26.68
CA LYS A 103 27.92 5.66 -25.48
C LYS A 103 27.31 6.52 -24.37
N GLY A 104 26.69 7.65 -24.72
CA GLY A 104 26.06 8.55 -23.75
C GLY A 104 24.88 7.90 -23.02
N VAL A 105 24.03 7.17 -23.75
CA VAL A 105 22.90 6.44 -23.13
C VAL A 105 23.37 5.29 -22.24
N ILE A 106 24.46 4.61 -22.60
CA ILE A 106 25.07 3.57 -21.75
C ILE A 106 25.61 4.20 -20.45
N ILE A 107 26.30 5.33 -20.54
CA ILE A 107 26.80 6.06 -19.36
C ILE A 107 25.64 6.49 -18.48
N LEU A 108 24.57 7.06 -19.05
CA LEU A 108 23.37 7.46 -18.33
C LEU A 108 22.72 6.27 -17.58
N PHE A 109 22.58 5.13 -18.24
CA PHE A 109 22.02 3.94 -17.61
C PHE A 109 22.92 3.39 -16.49
N ALA A 110 24.22 3.29 -16.75
CA ALA A 110 25.18 2.80 -15.76
C ALA A 110 25.28 3.71 -14.53
N SER A 111 25.27 5.03 -14.73
CA SER A 111 25.27 5.99 -13.61
C SER A 111 23.96 5.95 -12.83
N PHE A 112 22.81 5.75 -13.49
CA PHE A 112 21.53 5.58 -12.81
C PHE A 112 21.48 4.29 -11.97
N LEU A 113 22.00 3.17 -12.49
CA LEU A 113 22.12 1.92 -11.72
C LEU A 113 23.04 2.09 -10.52
N LEU A 114 24.20 2.72 -10.70
CA LEU A 114 25.12 3.01 -9.61
C LEU A 114 24.45 3.86 -8.54
N PHE A 115 23.75 4.92 -8.93
CA PHE A 115 22.96 5.75 -8.02
C PHE A 115 21.93 4.91 -7.26
N GLY A 116 21.17 4.04 -7.94
CA GLY A 116 20.17 3.19 -7.28
C GLY A 116 20.76 2.25 -6.22
N VAL A 117 21.93 1.67 -6.50
CA VAL A 117 22.65 0.83 -5.52
C VAL A 117 23.12 1.67 -4.33
N LEU A 118 23.73 2.83 -4.58
CA LEU A 118 24.21 3.72 -3.52
C LEU A 118 23.06 4.22 -2.64
N ALA A 119 21.94 4.65 -3.23
CA ALA A 119 20.75 5.07 -2.51
C ALA A 119 20.14 3.93 -1.68
N GLY A 120 20.13 2.70 -2.20
CA GLY A 120 19.65 1.53 -1.46
C GLY A 120 20.53 1.18 -0.27
N VAL A 121 21.86 1.24 -0.44
CA VAL A 121 22.83 1.02 0.66
C VAL A 121 22.69 2.11 1.72
N ASP A 122 22.57 3.37 1.30
CA ASP A 122 22.41 4.50 2.19
C ASP A 122 21.09 4.41 3.01
N PHE A 123 19.98 4.08 2.34
CA PHE A 123 18.70 3.87 3.01
C PHE A 123 18.73 2.68 3.98
N TYR A 124 19.41 1.58 3.61
CA TYR A 124 19.63 0.46 4.53
C TYR A 124 20.44 0.89 5.77
N ARG A 125 21.50 1.69 5.58
CA ARG A 125 22.31 2.24 6.68
C ARG A 125 21.45 3.07 7.62
N TRP A 126 20.61 3.96 7.11
CA TRP A 126 19.70 4.77 7.92
C TRP A 126 18.73 3.91 8.72
N ASN A 127 18.07 2.94 8.08
CA ASN A 127 17.19 1.99 8.78
C ASN A 127 17.92 1.21 9.88
N TYR A 128 19.15 0.78 9.61
CA TYR A 128 19.97 0.06 10.59
C TYR A 128 20.31 0.96 11.78
N GLN A 129 20.78 2.18 11.52
CA GLN A 129 21.17 3.14 12.55
C GLN A 129 20.00 3.51 13.46
N TYR A 130 18.83 3.83 12.90
CA TYR A 130 17.64 4.15 13.69
C TYR A 130 17.09 2.92 14.43
N GLY A 131 17.19 1.72 13.85
CA GLY A 131 16.66 0.50 14.45
C GLY A 131 17.53 -0.15 15.53
N HIS A 132 18.85 0.12 15.55
CA HIS A 132 19.80 -0.54 16.46
C HIS A 132 20.46 0.39 17.47
N ASN A 133 20.54 1.70 17.19
CA ASN A 133 21.11 2.67 18.12
C ASN A 133 20.00 3.28 18.99
N LEU A 134 19.42 2.43 19.84
CA LEU A 134 18.28 2.77 20.69
C LEU A 134 18.76 3.32 22.04
N ASP A 135 18.03 4.28 22.58
CA ASP A 135 18.25 4.78 23.94
C ASP A 135 17.98 3.66 24.98
N PRO A 136 18.98 3.24 25.78
CA PRO A 136 18.80 2.21 26.79
C PRO A 136 17.89 2.63 27.95
N HIS A 137 17.57 3.92 28.08
CA HIS A 137 16.69 4.49 29.11
C HIS A 137 15.26 4.73 28.62
N ALA A 138 14.91 4.26 27.42
CA ALA A 138 13.56 4.38 26.89
C ALA A 138 12.51 3.65 27.74
N ALA A 139 11.24 4.09 27.63
CA ALA A 139 10.13 3.51 28.38
C ALA A 139 9.90 2.03 28.05
N ILE A 140 10.13 1.64 26.80
CA ILE A 140 9.96 0.27 26.30
C ILE A 140 11.30 -0.21 25.76
N VAL A 141 11.93 -1.13 26.50
CA VAL A 141 13.16 -1.81 26.07
C VAL A 141 12.89 -3.30 26.05
N VAL A 142 13.10 -3.93 24.89
CA VAL A 142 13.05 -5.38 24.76
C VAL A 142 14.47 -5.91 24.55
N PRO A 143 15.05 -6.63 25.53
CA PRO A 143 16.42 -7.13 25.44
C PRO A 143 16.65 -7.94 24.17
N GLY A 144 17.69 -7.58 23.41
CA GLY A 144 18.09 -8.29 22.18
C GLY A 144 17.24 -8.03 20.94
N MET A 145 16.26 -7.12 21.00
CA MET A 145 15.41 -6.75 19.85
C MET A 145 15.82 -5.40 19.26
N ALA A 146 15.77 -5.31 17.92
CA ALA A 146 16.01 -4.08 17.16
C ALA A 146 14.76 -3.72 16.35
N TYR A 147 14.45 -2.43 16.27
CA TYR A 147 13.25 -1.91 15.61
C TYR A 147 13.53 -1.46 14.17
N GLN A 148 14.42 -2.16 13.45
CA GLN A 148 14.74 -1.82 12.06
C GLN A 148 13.55 -2.18 11.14
N PRO A 149 12.95 -1.18 10.45
CA PRO A 149 11.94 -1.43 9.42
C PRO A 149 12.56 -2.09 8.18
N PRO A 150 11.76 -2.82 7.38
CA PRO A 150 12.26 -3.45 6.16
C PRO A 150 12.59 -2.38 5.11
N LEU A 151 13.64 -2.60 4.32
CA LEU A 151 13.92 -1.75 3.16
C LEU A 151 12.79 -1.85 2.13
N ILE A 152 12.37 -3.08 1.81
CA ILE A 152 11.25 -3.43 0.95
C ILE A 152 10.48 -4.58 1.61
N GLY A 153 9.16 -4.56 1.55
CA GLY A 153 8.28 -5.63 2.02
C GLY A 153 7.74 -5.38 3.42
N TYR A 154 7.26 -6.45 4.06
CA TYR A 154 6.60 -6.40 5.37
C TYR A 154 7.47 -7.02 6.46
N LYS A 155 7.44 -6.43 7.66
CA LYS A 155 8.07 -6.98 8.87
C LYS A 155 7.21 -6.65 10.08
N GLN A 156 6.95 -7.66 10.91
CA GLN A 156 6.31 -7.48 12.21
C GLN A 156 7.38 -7.17 13.27
N LEU A 157 7.13 -6.14 14.07
CA LEU A 157 7.93 -5.68 15.20
C LEU A 157 7.02 -5.60 16.44
N LEU A 158 7.01 -6.66 17.26
CA LEU A 158 6.05 -6.82 18.37
C LEU A 158 4.59 -6.77 17.88
N ASN A 159 3.80 -5.80 18.36
CA ASN A 159 2.42 -5.56 17.95
C ASN A 159 2.30 -4.55 16.78
N PHE A 160 3.43 -4.10 16.22
CA PHE A 160 3.48 -3.19 15.08
C PHE A 160 3.85 -3.93 13.80
N GLY A 161 3.08 -3.76 12.74
CA GLY A 161 3.49 -4.16 11.39
C GLY A 161 4.11 -2.97 10.66
N ALA A 162 5.21 -3.19 9.94
CA ALA A 162 5.82 -2.19 9.08
C ALA A 162 5.89 -2.71 7.63
N TYR A 163 5.27 -1.99 6.69
CA TYR A 163 5.32 -2.28 5.26
C TYR A 163 6.02 -1.16 4.51
N SER A 164 7.04 -1.49 3.72
CA SER A 164 7.90 -0.53 3.04
C SER A 164 7.96 -0.81 1.54
N ILE A 165 7.70 0.19 0.70
CA ILE A 165 7.62 0.02 -0.76
C ILE A 165 7.87 1.38 -1.47
N PRO A 166 8.37 1.38 -2.73
CA PRO A 166 8.33 2.59 -3.54
C PRO A 166 6.92 3.18 -3.59
N ASP A 167 6.84 4.50 -3.49
CA ASP A 167 5.61 5.26 -3.72
C ASP A 167 5.62 5.79 -5.18
N VAL A 168 4.66 6.63 -5.56
CA VAL A 168 4.45 7.08 -6.95
C VAL A 168 5.74 7.56 -7.61
N GLY A 169 6.50 8.46 -6.98
CA GLY A 169 7.78 8.96 -7.50
C GLY A 169 8.83 7.86 -7.64
N GLY A 170 8.89 6.92 -6.69
CA GLY A 170 9.80 5.78 -6.75
C GLY A 170 9.48 4.84 -7.91
N TRP A 171 8.19 4.56 -8.15
CA TRP A 171 7.75 3.77 -9.32
C TRP A 171 8.05 4.47 -10.64
N MET A 172 8.00 5.81 -10.69
CA MET A 172 8.43 6.57 -11.87
C MET A 172 9.93 6.39 -12.14
N LEU A 173 10.77 6.39 -11.10
CA LEU A 173 12.21 6.12 -11.23
C LEU A 173 12.49 4.67 -11.66
N VAL A 174 11.75 3.70 -11.12
CA VAL A 174 11.83 2.29 -11.56
C VAL A 174 11.46 2.16 -13.05
N ALA A 175 10.37 2.80 -13.47
CA ALA A 175 9.94 2.83 -14.86
C ALA A 175 11.00 3.49 -15.76
N ALA A 176 11.59 4.62 -15.33
CA ALA A 176 12.68 5.28 -16.04
C ALA A 176 13.89 4.35 -16.23
N GLY A 177 14.27 3.60 -15.18
CA GLY A 177 15.32 2.59 -15.24
C GLY A 177 15.04 1.47 -16.24
N LEU A 178 13.82 0.93 -16.25
CA LEU A 178 13.39 -0.10 -17.19
C LEU A 178 13.41 0.40 -18.64
N LEU A 179 12.93 1.63 -18.88
CA LEU A 179 12.97 2.24 -20.20
C LEU A 179 14.40 2.49 -20.69
N LEU A 180 15.29 2.97 -19.81
CA LEU A 180 16.71 3.10 -20.12
C LEU A 180 17.34 1.74 -20.46
N PHE A 181 17.02 0.69 -19.70
CA PHE A 181 17.47 -0.67 -20.00
C PHE A 181 17.00 -1.12 -21.39
N ILE A 182 15.73 -0.89 -21.75
CA ILE A 182 15.19 -1.22 -23.08
C ILE A 182 15.98 -0.50 -24.18
N ILE A 183 16.28 0.80 -24.01
CA ILE A 183 17.09 1.54 -24.97
C ILE A 183 18.48 0.92 -25.09
N VAL A 184 19.18 0.68 -23.97
CA VAL A 184 20.53 0.11 -23.98
C VAL A 184 20.52 -1.27 -24.63
N ALA A 185 19.59 -2.15 -24.26
CA ALA A 185 19.48 -3.51 -24.79
C ALA A 185 19.23 -3.52 -26.30
N LYS A 186 18.43 -2.57 -26.81
CA LYS A 186 18.18 -2.38 -28.25
C LYS A 186 19.42 -1.86 -28.97
N GLU A 187 20.00 -0.78 -28.48
CA GLU A 187 21.10 -0.07 -29.17
C GLU A 187 22.42 -0.83 -29.11
N THR A 188 22.66 -1.65 -28.08
CA THR A 188 23.83 -2.54 -28.00
C THR A 188 23.62 -3.89 -28.68
N HIS A 189 22.41 -4.14 -29.23
CA HIS A 189 22.00 -5.44 -29.74
C HIS A 189 22.16 -6.59 -28.74
N LEU A 190 22.15 -6.30 -27.43
CA LEU A 190 22.29 -7.27 -26.35
C LEU A 190 21.29 -8.43 -26.52
N ILE A 191 20.06 -8.11 -26.91
CA ILE A 191 18.97 -9.09 -27.16
C ILE A 191 19.32 -10.06 -28.30
N ARG A 192 20.05 -9.61 -29.34
CA ARG A 192 20.50 -10.48 -30.44
C ARG A 192 21.63 -11.42 -30.02
N ARG A 193 22.45 -11.02 -29.04
CA ARG A 193 23.48 -11.87 -28.42
C ARG A 193 22.84 -12.99 -27.60
N PHE A 194 21.81 -12.68 -26.82
CA PHE A 194 21.04 -13.68 -26.07
C PHE A 194 20.20 -14.60 -26.96
N LYS A 195 19.72 -14.15 -28.12
CA LYS A 195 18.99 -15.01 -29.09
C LYS A 195 19.85 -16.13 -29.70
N LYS A 196 21.19 -16.07 -29.56
CA LYS A 196 22.12 -17.13 -29.99
C LYS A 196 22.27 -18.24 -28.94
N GLN A 197 21.70 -18.08 -27.75
CA GLN A 197 21.74 -19.09 -26.69
C GLN A 197 20.31 -19.27 -26.14
N ASN A 198 19.71 -20.41 -26.46
CA ASN A 198 18.32 -20.78 -26.19
C ASN A 198 17.91 -20.46 -24.74
N SER A 199 17.23 -19.33 -24.51
CA SER A 199 16.79 -18.90 -23.18
C SER A 199 15.45 -18.17 -23.27
N GLN A 200 14.39 -18.96 -23.44
CA GLN A 200 13.01 -18.48 -23.40
C GLN A 200 12.38 -18.22 -22.01
N PRO A 201 12.96 -18.49 -20.81
CA PRO A 201 12.19 -18.25 -19.58
C PRO A 201 12.40 -16.88 -18.92
N VAL A 202 13.39 -16.06 -19.32
CA VAL A 202 13.77 -14.86 -18.53
C VAL A 202 12.93 -13.62 -18.83
N LEU A 203 12.45 -13.46 -20.08
CA LEU A 203 11.67 -12.27 -20.48
C LEU A 203 10.21 -12.33 -19.99
N ILE A 204 9.69 -13.53 -19.73
CA ILE A 204 8.32 -13.74 -19.22
C ILE A 204 8.25 -13.43 -17.71
N LEU A 205 9.35 -13.61 -16.98
CA LEU A 205 9.43 -13.36 -15.53
C LEU A 205 9.48 -11.85 -15.18
N LEU A 206 10.01 -11.00 -16.07
CA LEU A 206 10.09 -9.54 -15.86
C LEU A 206 8.79 -8.80 -16.23
N LEU A 207 7.99 -9.34 -17.15
CA LEU A 207 6.68 -8.78 -17.54
C LEU A 207 5.54 -9.20 -16.60
N SER A 208 5.71 -10.25 -15.81
CA SER A 208 4.70 -10.73 -14.86
C SER A 208 4.72 -10.00 -13.51
N PHE A 209 5.77 -9.23 -13.21
CA PHE A 209 5.82 -8.38 -12.00
C PHE A 209 5.13 -7.01 -12.15
N ALA A 210 4.76 -6.61 -13.38
CA ALA A 210 4.14 -5.30 -13.63
C ALA A 210 2.59 -5.30 -13.50
N ALA A 211 1.97 -6.42 -13.13
CA ALA A 211 0.51 -6.57 -13.11
C ALA A 211 -0.15 -6.52 -11.73
N PHE A 212 0.60 -6.31 -10.64
CA PHE A 212 0.02 -6.23 -9.29
C PHE A 212 0.23 -4.86 -8.68
N SER A 213 -0.71 -3.95 -8.93
CA SER A 213 -1.27 -3.09 -7.87
C SER A 213 -2.43 -2.24 -8.41
N CYS A 214 -3.52 -2.87 -8.83
CA CYS A 214 -4.82 -2.25 -8.59
C CYS A 214 -5.21 -2.65 -7.16
N SER A 215 -5.28 -1.70 -6.23
CA SER A 215 -6.04 -1.92 -4.99
C SER A 215 -7.49 -2.10 -5.41
N ASN A 216 -7.89 -3.34 -5.66
CA ASN A 216 -9.28 -3.64 -5.87
C ASN A 216 -9.96 -3.35 -4.53
N ASN A 217 -10.70 -2.24 -4.46
CA ASN A 217 -11.68 -1.96 -3.39
C ASN A 217 -12.86 -2.94 -3.52
N LYS A 218 -12.55 -4.24 -3.59
CA LYS A 218 -13.50 -5.32 -3.75
C LYS A 218 -13.64 -5.99 -2.40
N VAL A 219 -14.88 -6.32 -2.09
CA VAL A 219 -15.27 -7.07 -0.91
C VAL A 219 -14.43 -8.33 -0.77
N VAL A 220 -13.96 -8.61 0.45
CA VAL A 220 -13.21 -9.82 0.76
C VAL A 220 -14.13 -10.79 1.52
N PRO A 221 -14.34 -12.03 1.05
CA PRO A 221 -15.12 -13.01 1.81
C PRO A 221 -14.58 -13.21 3.23
N LEU A 222 -15.47 -13.27 4.22
CA LEU A 222 -15.07 -13.51 5.61
C LEU A 222 -14.57 -14.95 5.75
N LYS A 223 -13.45 -15.15 6.43
CA LYS A 223 -12.94 -16.48 6.76
C LYS A 223 -13.44 -16.87 8.14
N LEU A 224 -14.44 -17.73 8.18
CA LEU A 224 -15.04 -18.19 9.42
C LEU A 224 -14.01 -18.91 10.29
N ASN A 225 -14.07 -18.65 11.60
CA ASN A 225 -13.17 -19.18 12.63
C ASN A 225 -11.68 -18.84 12.41
N VAL A 226 -11.38 -17.87 11.55
CA VAL A 226 -10.02 -17.41 11.23
C VAL A 226 -9.92 -15.90 11.34
N ASP A 227 -10.83 -15.17 10.69
CA ASP A 227 -10.91 -13.72 10.83
C ASP A 227 -11.47 -13.36 12.21
N ASN A 228 -10.93 -12.30 12.81
CA ASN A 228 -11.44 -11.73 14.06
C ASN A 228 -12.23 -10.46 13.77
N CYS A 229 -13.29 -10.23 14.53
CA CYS A 229 -14.07 -9.00 14.48
C CYS A 229 -13.23 -7.80 14.93
N ASP A 230 -13.18 -6.76 14.11
CA ASP A 230 -12.41 -5.54 14.40
C ASP A 230 -12.98 -4.71 15.55
N PHE A 231 -14.23 -4.96 15.95
CA PHE A 231 -14.84 -4.35 17.12
C PHE A 231 -14.64 -5.19 18.40
N CYS A 232 -15.34 -6.33 18.51
CA CYS A 232 -15.36 -7.14 19.74
C CYS A 232 -14.13 -8.04 19.93
N LYS A 233 -13.25 -8.14 18.93
CA LYS A 233 -12.03 -8.96 18.90
C LYS A 233 -12.26 -10.49 18.98
N MET A 234 -13.51 -10.94 19.01
CA MET A 234 -13.86 -12.36 18.94
C MET A 234 -13.74 -12.87 17.49
N SER A 235 -13.50 -14.17 17.33
CA SER A 235 -13.44 -14.80 16.01
C SER A 235 -14.82 -14.81 15.35
N ILE A 236 -14.85 -14.53 14.04
CA ILE A 236 -16.09 -14.51 13.26
C ILE A 236 -16.57 -15.94 13.07
N SER A 237 -17.71 -16.26 13.70
CA SER A 237 -18.16 -17.66 13.84
C SER A 237 -19.28 -18.03 12.88
N ASP A 238 -20.16 -17.07 12.54
CA ASP A 238 -21.29 -17.28 11.63
C ASP A 238 -21.31 -16.21 10.53
N GLY A 239 -21.06 -16.67 9.30
CA GLY A 239 -21.01 -15.80 8.13
C GLY A 239 -22.34 -15.13 7.81
N LYS A 240 -23.49 -15.62 8.28
CA LYS A 240 -24.80 -15.03 7.96
C LYS A 240 -25.04 -13.67 8.61
N TYR A 241 -24.30 -13.35 9.67
CA TYR A 241 -24.43 -12.10 10.40
C TYR A 241 -23.30 -11.12 10.10
N GLY A 242 -22.18 -11.63 9.60
CA GLY A 242 -20.96 -10.86 9.44
C GLY A 242 -21.14 -9.66 8.53
N ALA A 243 -20.29 -8.66 8.74
CA ALA A 243 -20.30 -7.43 7.96
C ALA A 243 -18.87 -6.98 7.65
N GLU A 244 -18.73 -6.12 6.65
CA GLU A 244 -17.46 -5.55 6.23
C GLU A 244 -17.65 -4.05 5.93
N VAL A 245 -16.69 -3.22 6.33
CA VAL A 245 -16.64 -1.81 5.91
C VAL A 245 -15.31 -1.54 5.23
N ILE A 246 -15.36 -0.74 4.18
CA ILE A 246 -14.17 -0.27 3.45
C ILE A 246 -14.03 1.23 3.69
N THR A 247 -12.88 1.69 4.18
CA THR A 247 -12.60 3.12 4.38
C THR A 247 -12.26 3.83 3.09
N GLN A 248 -12.30 5.17 3.06
CA GLN A 248 -11.81 5.98 1.93
C GLN A 248 -10.35 5.69 1.57
N LYS A 249 -9.54 5.22 2.53
CA LYS A 249 -8.15 4.80 2.33
C LYS A 249 -8.02 3.37 1.78
N GLY A 250 -9.14 2.67 1.55
CA GLY A 250 -9.17 1.30 1.04
C GLY A 250 -8.89 0.23 2.10
N ARG A 251 -8.89 0.59 3.39
CA ARG A 251 -8.75 -0.38 4.47
C ARG A 251 -10.06 -1.12 4.70
N ILE A 252 -9.96 -2.41 4.90
CA ILE A 252 -11.10 -3.31 5.12
C ILE A 252 -11.15 -3.67 6.61
N TYR A 253 -12.31 -3.48 7.24
CA TYR A 253 -12.59 -4.01 8.58
C TYR A 253 -13.76 -5.00 8.51
N LYS A 254 -13.65 -6.06 9.30
CA LYS A 254 -14.57 -7.20 9.32
C LYS A 254 -15.24 -7.30 10.68
N PHE A 255 -16.50 -7.70 10.69
CA PHE A 255 -17.30 -7.72 11.90
C PHE A 255 -18.09 -9.02 11.99
N ASP A 256 -18.24 -9.52 13.21
CA ASP A 256 -19.00 -10.74 13.51
C ASP A 256 -20.51 -10.51 13.39
N ASP A 257 -20.98 -9.27 13.64
CA ASP A 257 -22.33 -8.87 13.28
C ASP A 257 -22.45 -7.39 12.85
N ILE A 258 -23.62 -7.04 12.31
CA ILE A 258 -23.94 -5.67 11.84
C ILE A 258 -23.80 -4.65 12.98
N MET A 259 -24.13 -5.00 14.22
CA MET A 259 -24.07 -4.05 15.34
C MET A 259 -22.63 -3.74 15.73
N CYS A 260 -21.73 -4.73 15.67
CA CYS A 260 -20.29 -4.52 15.82
C CYS A 260 -19.75 -3.50 14.81
N MET A 261 -20.17 -3.60 13.54
CA MET A 261 -19.80 -2.65 12.49
C MET A 261 -20.30 -1.22 12.79
N VAL A 262 -21.56 -1.09 13.24
CA VAL A 262 -22.15 0.21 13.58
C VAL A 262 -21.41 0.84 14.76
N ASN A 263 -21.18 0.09 15.84
CA ASN A 263 -20.46 0.59 17.01
C ASN A 263 -19.02 0.99 16.67
N TYR A 264 -18.33 0.18 15.86
CA TYR A 264 -17.00 0.53 15.37
C TYR A 264 -17.00 1.84 14.59
N SER A 265 -17.96 2.01 13.69
CA SER A 265 -18.07 3.23 12.87
C SER A 265 -18.35 4.48 13.72
N LYS A 266 -19.06 4.31 14.84
CA LYS A 266 -19.33 5.38 15.81
C LYS A 266 -18.11 5.75 16.65
N GLU A 267 -17.40 4.75 17.18
CA GLU A 267 -16.18 4.99 17.97
C GLU A 267 -15.03 5.55 17.12
N ASN A 268 -15.05 5.27 15.82
CA ASN A 268 -14.07 5.74 14.85
C ASN A 268 -14.66 6.79 13.89
N ALA A 269 -15.41 7.76 14.43
CA ALA A 269 -16.10 8.79 13.63
C ALA A 269 -15.17 9.63 12.74
N ASP A 270 -13.89 9.77 13.11
CA ASP A 270 -12.87 10.46 12.30
C ASP A 270 -12.46 9.65 11.06
N THR A 271 -12.69 8.33 11.05
CA THR A 271 -12.47 7.46 9.90
C THR A 271 -13.62 7.64 8.90
N LYS A 272 -13.30 8.16 7.73
CA LYS A 272 -14.26 8.24 6.62
C LYS A 272 -14.47 6.87 5.99
N MET A 273 -15.65 6.29 6.20
CA MET A 273 -16.09 5.07 5.53
C MET A 273 -16.49 5.36 4.08
N MET A 274 -16.11 4.49 3.16
CA MET A 274 -16.44 4.56 1.73
C MET A 274 -17.63 3.69 1.36
N ALA A 275 -17.68 2.45 1.86
CA ALA A 275 -18.72 1.48 1.51
C ALA A 275 -18.97 0.50 2.66
N TYR A 276 -20.22 0.08 2.82
CA TYR A 276 -20.66 -0.90 3.82
C TYR A 276 -21.21 -2.15 3.14
N TYR A 277 -20.83 -3.31 3.66
CA TYR A 277 -21.27 -4.61 3.18
C TYR A 277 -21.78 -5.45 4.35
N VAL A 278 -22.87 -6.16 4.11
CA VAL A 278 -23.54 -7.02 5.10
C VAL A 278 -23.82 -8.37 4.45
N ASN A 279 -23.80 -9.45 5.23
CA ASN A 279 -24.12 -10.75 4.67
C ASN A 279 -25.61 -10.90 4.37
N ASP A 280 -25.90 -11.55 3.25
CA ASP A 280 -27.25 -12.02 2.93
C ASP A 280 -27.57 -13.22 3.82
N PHE A 281 -28.47 -13.05 4.78
CA PHE A 281 -28.84 -14.06 5.76
C PHE A 281 -29.44 -15.33 5.14
N ALA A 282 -29.99 -15.23 3.92
CA ALA A 282 -30.50 -16.38 3.17
C ALA A 282 -29.39 -17.21 2.51
N GLN A 283 -28.17 -16.68 2.43
CA GLN A 283 -27.02 -17.30 1.79
C GLN A 283 -25.89 -17.51 2.80
N ASP A 284 -24.99 -18.42 2.50
CA ASP A 284 -23.82 -18.64 3.36
C ASP A 284 -22.68 -17.70 2.94
N ASN A 285 -22.34 -16.78 3.85
CA ASN A 285 -21.16 -15.91 3.74
C ASN A 285 -21.06 -15.13 2.41
N ASN A 286 -22.19 -14.62 1.93
CA ASN A 286 -22.27 -13.76 0.75
C ASN A 286 -22.55 -12.29 1.13
N LEU A 287 -21.52 -11.46 1.03
CA LEU A 287 -21.58 -10.03 1.34
C LEU A 287 -22.24 -9.24 0.20
N ILE A 288 -23.25 -8.45 0.55
CA ILE A 288 -24.00 -7.56 -0.35
C ILE A 288 -23.90 -6.10 0.11
N PRO A 289 -23.99 -5.10 -0.80
CA PRO A 289 -23.98 -3.69 -0.42
C PRO A 289 -25.12 -3.36 0.54
N ALA A 290 -24.80 -2.72 1.67
CA ALA A 290 -25.77 -2.39 2.71
C ALA A 290 -26.84 -1.41 2.19
N GLU A 291 -26.49 -0.52 1.26
CA GLU A 291 -27.38 0.50 0.70
C GLU A 291 -28.52 -0.10 -0.13
N THR A 292 -28.34 -1.30 -0.69
CA THR A 292 -29.36 -1.98 -1.51
C THR A 292 -30.00 -3.17 -0.80
N ALA A 293 -29.61 -3.46 0.44
CA ALA A 293 -30.12 -4.60 1.20
C ALA A 293 -31.44 -4.30 1.91
N PHE A 294 -32.18 -5.35 2.25
CA PHE A 294 -33.40 -5.29 3.06
C PHE A 294 -33.13 -5.81 4.47
N PHE A 295 -33.38 -4.99 5.49
CA PHE A 295 -33.04 -5.34 6.87
C PHE A 295 -34.25 -5.68 7.72
N LEU A 296 -34.06 -6.59 8.66
CA LEU A 296 -35.00 -6.91 9.74
C LEU A 296 -34.31 -6.72 11.09
N SER A 297 -35.07 -6.31 12.10
CA SER A 297 -34.57 -6.17 13.47
C SER A 297 -35.58 -6.67 14.50
N GLY A 298 -35.06 -7.21 15.61
CA GLY A 298 -35.83 -7.68 16.75
C GLY A 298 -36.48 -9.04 16.53
N GLY A 299 -37.49 -9.35 17.35
CA GLY A 299 -38.13 -10.68 17.36
C GLY A 299 -37.16 -11.75 17.85
N ASP A 300 -37.16 -12.90 17.19
CA ASP A 300 -36.40 -14.09 17.56
C ASP A 300 -35.01 -14.16 16.88
N ILE A 301 -34.53 -13.05 16.32
CA ILE A 301 -33.19 -12.96 15.70
C ILE A 301 -32.11 -13.06 16.78
N GLN A 302 -31.31 -14.13 16.73
CA GLN A 302 -30.13 -14.32 17.58
C GLN A 302 -28.86 -14.15 16.76
N SER A 303 -28.21 -12.99 16.86
CA SER A 303 -26.87 -12.79 16.28
C SER A 303 -25.78 -13.06 17.32
N PRO A 304 -24.55 -13.44 16.91
CA PRO A 304 -23.46 -13.77 17.83
C PRO A 304 -23.21 -12.74 18.94
N MET A 305 -23.33 -11.44 18.63
CA MET A 305 -23.12 -10.34 19.57
C MET A 305 -24.43 -9.66 20.02
N HIS A 306 -25.57 -10.36 19.90
CA HIS A 306 -26.90 -9.89 20.31
C HIS A 306 -27.36 -8.57 19.65
N GLY A 307 -26.78 -8.20 18.51
CA GLY A 307 -27.21 -7.06 17.70
C GLY A 307 -28.63 -7.18 17.13
N GLY A 308 -29.11 -8.41 16.88
CA GLY A 308 -30.52 -8.67 16.52
C GLY A 308 -30.95 -8.03 15.20
N ILE A 309 -30.03 -7.94 14.23
CA ILE A 309 -30.27 -7.39 12.89
C ILE A 309 -29.73 -8.38 11.85
N VAL A 310 -30.50 -8.61 10.79
CA VAL A 310 -30.11 -9.41 9.61
C VAL A 310 -30.46 -8.69 8.32
N ALA A 311 -29.76 -9.01 7.24
CA ALA A 311 -29.93 -8.41 5.93
C ALA A 311 -30.27 -9.46 4.85
N PHE A 312 -30.95 -9.03 3.79
CA PHE A 312 -31.32 -9.87 2.66
C PHE A 312 -31.10 -9.15 1.35
N SER A 313 -30.70 -9.88 0.31
CA SER A 313 -30.64 -9.33 -1.05
C SER A 313 -32.02 -9.14 -1.67
N LYS A 314 -33.02 -9.95 -1.26
CA LYS A 314 -34.37 -9.93 -1.83
C LYS A 314 -35.44 -9.60 -0.79
N LYS A 315 -36.32 -8.66 -1.15
CA LYS A 315 -37.45 -8.21 -0.33
C LYS A 315 -38.42 -9.33 0.05
N ASN A 316 -38.63 -10.30 -0.85
CA ASN A 316 -39.57 -11.40 -0.60
C ASN A 316 -39.06 -12.34 0.50
N GLU A 317 -37.77 -12.65 0.49
CA GLU A 317 -37.12 -13.49 1.52
C GLU A 317 -37.15 -12.78 2.88
N ALA A 318 -36.82 -11.48 2.92
CA ALA A 318 -36.95 -10.68 4.14
C ALA A 318 -38.38 -10.67 4.71
N ARG A 319 -39.41 -10.59 3.85
CA ARG A 319 -40.82 -10.63 4.30
C ARG A 319 -41.21 -12.00 4.87
N GLU A 320 -40.75 -13.08 4.24
CA GLU A 320 -41.03 -14.43 4.70
C GLU A 320 -40.36 -14.72 6.05
N ILE A 321 -39.07 -14.44 6.15
CA ILE A 321 -38.30 -14.65 7.38
C ILE A 321 -38.77 -13.71 8.50
N GLY A 322 -39.11 -12.45 8.18
CA GLY A 322 -39.66 -11.51 9.16
C GLY A 322 -40.96 -12.00 9.82
N ARG A 323 -41.82 -12.69 9.07
CA ARG A 323 -43.02 -13.33 9.65
C ARG A 323 -42.66 -14.52 10.55
N LYS A 324 -41.68 -15.33 10.15
CA LYS A 324 -41.26 -16.52 10.92
C LYS A 324 -40.57 -16.14 12.24
N LEU A 325 -39.75 -15.09 12.24
CA LEU A 325 -38.96 -14.65 13.39
C LEU A 325 -39.61 -13.51 14.17
N ASN A 326 -40.86 -13.13 13.88
CA ASN A 326 -41.53 -11.97 14.49
C ASN A 326 -40.71 -10.66 14.41
N ALA A 327 -39.88 -10.52 13.37
CA ALA A 327 -38.94 -9.41 13.20
C ALA A 327 -39.54 -8.31 12.32
N LYS A 328 -39.17 -7.05 12.58
CA LYS A 328 -39.72 -5.89 11.88
C LYS A 328 -38.73 -5.33 10.86
N PRO A 329 -39.19 -4.85 9.69
CA PRO A 329 -38.33 -4.13 8.76
C PRO A 329 -37.72 -2.88 9.39
N ILE A 330 -36.46 -2.62 9.10
CA ILE A 330 -35.74 -1.40 9.51
C ILE A 330 -34.96 -0.83 8.32
N ALA A 331 -34.83 0.49 8.25
CA ALA A 331 -34.07 1.15 7.19
C ALA A 331 -32.57 1.19 7.52
N TRP A 332 -31.71 1.06 6.51
CA TRP A 332 -30.25 1.16 6.66
C TRP A 332 -29.82 2.45 7.37
N ASN A 333 -30.37 3.59 6.96
CA ASN A 333 -30.06 4.89 7.56
C ASN A 333 -30.36 4.93 9.07
N THR A 334 -31.36 4.19 9.54
CA THR A 334 -31.67 4.09 10.97
C THR A 334 -30.65 3.21 11.69
N ILE A 335 -30.18 2.14 11.04
CA ILE A 335 -29.19 1.20 11.60
C ILE A 335 -27.84 1.90 11.79
N ILE A 336 -27.33 2.58 10.75
CA ILE A 336 -25.98 3.18 10.81
C ILE A 336 -25.88 4.34 11.81
N THR A 337 -27.01 4.98 12.14
CA THR A 337 -27.08 6.04 13.15
C THR A 337 -27.35 5.52 14.58
N LYS A 338 -27.77 4.26 14.69
CA LYS A 338 -28.26 3.63 15.93
C LYS A 338 -27.15 3.45 16.93
#